data_AF-A0A2K2V4C6-F1
#
_entry.id   AF-A0A2K2V4C6-F1
#
_cell.length_a   1.000
_cell.length_b   1.000
_cell.length_c   1.000
_cell.angle_alpha   90.00
_cell.angle_beta   90.00
_cell.angle_gamma   90.00
#
_symmetry.space_group_name_H-M   'P 1'
#
loop_
_entity.id
_entity.type
_entity.pdbx_description
1 polymer ?
#
loop_
_entity_poly.entity_id
_entity_poly.type
_entity_poly.pdbx_seq_one_letter_code
_entity_poly.pdbx_strand_id
1 'polypeptide(L)'
;MTIMYPDEIEDLPDGYRGMIEYDWNTCIKCSLCAMICPADAIKMYISKEESEKEKKTVKRPGINYARCIFCGFCVDICPTNSLKFSKVHDIAYYTYDEHVLPPEKFAEGIKPMYKGRKVRAILDERRGIKYEPVD
;
A
#
# COMPACT_ATOMS: atom_id res chain seq x y z
N MET A 1 7.42 -19.03 20.56
CA MET A 1 6.19 -19.03 19.75
C MET A 1 6.56 -18.63 18.33
N THR A 2 6.17 -19.41 17.34
CA THR A 2 6.50 -19.18 15.92
C THR A 2 5.31 -19.61 15.08
N ILE A 3 5.10 -18.93 13.94
CA ILE A 3 4.26 -19.43 12.85
C ILE A 3 5.14 -20.02 11.76
N MET A 4 4.63 -20.97 11.00
CA MET A 4 5.34 -21.54 9.87
C MET A 4 5.11 -20.73 8.59
N TYR A 5 5.71 -19.53 8.50
CA TYR A 5 5.65 -18.73 7.28
C TYR A 5 6.43 -19.41 6.13
N PRO A 6 5.92 -19.47 4.89
CA PRO A 6 4.72 -18.79 4.36
C PRO A 6 3.41 -19.58 4.41
N ASP A 7 3.41 -20.82 4.91
CA ASP A 7 2.21 -21.68 4.97
C ASP A 7 1.16 -21.15 5.95
N GLU A 8 1.61 -20.50 7.03
CA GLU A 8 0.79 -19.77 7.99
C GLU A 8 1.15 -18.29 7.95
N ILE A 9 0.13 -17.43 7.85
CA ILE A 9 0.27 -15.97 7.76
C ILE A 9 -0.60 -15.33 8.84
N GLU A 10 -0.07 -14.31 9.49
CA GLU A 10 -0.82 -13.55 10.49
C GLU A 10 -1.97 -12.75 9.85
N ASP A 11 -3.18 -12.85 10.41
CA ASP A 11 -4.30 -11.99 10.05
C ASP A 11 -4.14 -10.63 10.72
N LEU A 12 -3.52 -9.71 9.98
CA LEU A 12 -3.25 -8.36 10.45
C LEU A 12 -4.54 -7.58 10.78
N PRO A 13 -4.50 -6.71 11.81
CA PRO A 13 -5.67 -5.93 12.21
C PRO A 13 -6.09 -4.92 11.13
N ASP A 14 -7.32 -4.44 11.24
CA ASP A 14 -7.78 -3.33 10.42
C ASP A 14 -6.99 -2.05 10.76
N GLY A 15 -6.70 -1.24 9.75
CA GLY A 15 -5.85 -0.05 9.89
C GLY A 15 -4.34 -0.32 9.94
N TYR A 16 -3.91 -1.58 9.76
CA TYR A 16 -2.49 -1.89 9.55
C TYR A 16 -1.94 -1.07 8.39
N ARG A 17 -0.78 -0.44 8.58
CA ARG A 17 -0.14 0.43 7.59
C ARG A 17 0.77 -0.35 6.65
N GLY A 18 0.16 -1.13 5.76
CA GLY A 18 0.88 -1.89 4.74
C GLY A 18 1.19 -1.07 3.48
N MET A 19 1.31 -1.77 2.35
CA MET A 19 1.40 -1.13 1.04
C MET A 19 0.16 -0.29 0.77
N ILE A 20 0.34 0.80 0.03
CA ILE A 20 -0.75 1.74 -0.26
C ILE A 20 -1.46 1.30 -1.54
N GLU A 21 -2.79 1.22 -1.48
CA GLU A 21 -3.67 1.02 -2.62
C GLU A 21 -4.11 2.37 -3.16
N TYR A 22 -4.15 2.49 -4.49
CA TYR A 22 -4.55 3.71 -5.18
C TYR A 22 -5.76 3.45 -6.09
N ASP A 23 -6.90 4.02 -5.73
CA ASP A 23 -8.10 4.01 -6.56
C ASP A 23 -8.04 5.17 -7.58
N TRP A 24 -7.78 4.78 -8.83
CA TRP A 24 -7.70 5.70 -9.96
C TRP A 24 -9.00 6.47 -10.21
N ASN A 25 -10.15 5.84 -10.00
CA ASN A 25 -11.44 6.36 -10.45
C ASN A 25 -11.98 7.44 -9.49
N THR A 26 -11.70 7.31 -8.20
CA THR A 26 -12.13 8.31 -7.20
C THR A 26 -11.15 9.48 -7.08
N CYS A 27 -9.93 9.34 -7.60
CA CYS A 27 -8.89 10.35 -7.46
C CYS A 27 -9.14 11.59 -8.33
N ILE A 28 -9.23 12.75 -7.67
CA ILE A 28 -9.45 14.04 -8.32
C ILE A 28 -8.17 14.81 -8.67
N LYS A 29 -6.99 14.17 -8.58
CA LYS A 29 -5.71 14.73 -9.05
C LYS A 29 -5.28 16.02 -8.31
N CYS A 30 -5.70 16.20 -7.04
CA CYS A 30 -5.50 17.43 -6.25
C CYS A 30 -4.07 17.66 -5.71
N SER A 31 -3.18 16.67 -5.82
CA SER A 31 -1.76 16.74 -5.38
C SER A 31 -1.51 16.86 -3.87
N LEU A 32 -2.54 16.84 -3.01
CA LEU A 32 -2.38 16.92 -1.55
C LEU A 32 -1.49 15.81 -0.98
N CYS A 33 -1.62 14.58 -1.48
CA CYS A 33 -0.82 13.44 -1.06
C CYS A 33 0.68 13.61 -1.35
N ALA A 34 1.04 14.28 -2.46
CA ALA A 34 2.42 14.60 -2.79
C ALA A 34 2.95 15.72 -1.90
N MET A 35 2.15 16.77 -1.68
CA MET A 35 2.55 17.93 -0.86
C MET A 35 2.77 17.58 0.61
N ILE A 36 1.96 16.69 1.20
CA ILE A 36 2.08 16.32 2.61
C ILE A 36 3.18 15.28 2.88
N CYS A 37 3.71 14.63 1.83
CA CYS A 37 4.60 13.48 2.01
C CYS A 37 5.95 13.91 2.60
N PRO A 38 6.28 13.54 3.85
CA PRO A 38 7.50 14.03 4.52
C PRO A 38 8.78 13.46 3.89
N ALA A 39 8.70 12.31 3.25
CA ALA A 39 9.82 11.64 2.60
C ALA A 39 9.94 11.96 1.09
N ASP A 40 9.01 12.76 0.55
CA ASP A 40 8.91 13.05 -0.89
C ASP A 40 8.86 11.75 -1.72
N ALA A 41 8.12 10.75 -1.20
CA ALA A 41 7.92 9.44 -1.80
C ALA A 41 6.79 9.44 -2.83
N ILE A 42 5.75 10.26 -2.64
CA ILE A 42 4.67 10.44 -3.62
C ILE A 42 4.95 11.68 -4.46
N LYS A 43 4.89 11.52 -5.79
CA LYS A 43 5.06 12.61 -6.76
C LYS A 43 3.96 12.58 -7.81
N MET A 44 3.72 13.74 -8.42
CA MET A 44 2.75 13.88 -9.51
C MET A 44 3.44 13.66 -10.86
N TYR A 45 3.20 12.50 -11.48
CA TYR A 45 3.74 12.12 -12.78
C TYR A 45 2.74 12.42 -13.89
N ILE A 46 3.22 12.68 -15.10
CA ILE A 46 2.37 12.86 -16.28
C ILE A 46 1.78 11.51 -16.67
N SER A 47 0.45 11.39 -16.66
CA SER A 47 -0.22 10.22 -17.25
C SER A 47 -0.41 10.47 -18.74
N LYS A 48 0.35 9.75 -19.58
CA LYS A 48 0.39 9.99 -21.03
C LYS A 48 -0.96 9.72 -21.68
N GLU A 49 -1.54 8.57 -21.39
CA GLU A 49 -2.82 8.13 -21.98
C GLU A 49 -3.96 9.10 -21.63
N GLU A 50 -4.06 9.52 -20.36
CA GLU A 50 -5.09 10.47 -19.94
C GLU A 50 -4.83 11.86 -20.53
N SER A 51 -3.57 12.27 -20.66
CA SER A 51 -3.20 13.56 -21.27
C SER A 51 -3.58 13.63 -22.74
N GLU A 52 -3.35 12.55 -23.49
CA GLU A 52 -3.73 12.44 -24.90
C GLU A 52 -5.25 12.48 -25.06
N LYS A 53 -5.98 11.72 -24.23
CA LYS A 53 -7.45 11.67 -24.24
C LYS A 53 -8.09 13.02 -23.91
N GLU A 54 -7.57 13.71 -22.90
CA GLU A 54 -8.10 15.02 -22.46
C GLU A 54 -7.52 16.21 -23.25
N LYS A 55 -6.57 15.97 -24.19
CA LYS A 55 -5.85 17.00 -24.96
C LYS A 55 -5.22 18.10 -24.08
N LYS A 56 -4.76 17.74 -22.90
CA LYS A 56 -4.05 18.63 -21.95
C LYS A 56 -3.14 17.81 -21.05
N THR A 57 -2.15 18.43 -20.42
CA THR A 57 -1.28 17.71 -19.47
C THR A 57 -2.07 17.31 -18.22
N VAL A 58 -2.20 16.00 -18.00
CA VAL A 58 -2.80 15.43 -16.80
C VAL A 58 -1.71 14.77 -15.96
N LYS A 59 -1.72 15.10 -14.65
CA LYS A 59 -0.79 14.50 -13.68
C LYS A 59 -1.53 13.69 -12.63
N ARG A 60 -0.96 12.56 -12.24
CA ARG A 60 -1.49 11.66 -11.20
C ARG A 60 -0.40 11.24 -10.23
N PRO A 61 -0.78 10.83 -9.00
CA PRO A 61 0.18 10.37 -8.01
C PRO A 61 0.82 9.06 -8.47
N GLY A 62 2.13 8.97 -8.32
CA GLY A 62 2.90 7.73 -8.28
C GLY A 62 3.74 7.72 -7.01
N ILE A 63 4.26 6.54 -6.63
CA ILE A 63 4.93 6.33 -5.34
C ILE A 63 6.30 5.66 -5.53
N ASN A 64 7.28 6.09 -4.75
CA ASN A 64 8.56 5.42 -4.60
C ASN A 64 8.62 4.73 -3.23
N TYR A 65 8.50 3.41 -3.22
CA TYR A 65 8.52 2.60 -1.99
C TYR A 65 9.91 2.54 -1.33
N ALA A 66 11.00 2.78 -2.06
CA ALA A 66 12.34 2.88 -1.46
C ALA A 66 12.51 4.14 -0.60
N ARG A 67 11.60 5.12 -0.71
CA ARG A 67 11.57 6.34 0.11
C ARG A 67 10.41 6.38 1.09
N CYS A 68 9.35 5.60 0.86
CA CYS A 68 8.15 5.64 1.68
C CYS A 68 8.47 5.18 3.11
N ILE A 69 8.05 5.98 4.10
CA ILE A 69 8.20 5.66 5.53
C ILE A 69 6.90 5.15 6.17
N PHE A 70 5.89 4.82 5.35
CA PHE A 70 4.60 4.27 5.79
C PHE A 70 3.87 5.09 6.88
N CYS A 71 4.06 6.41 6.87
CA CYS A 71 3.49 7.30 7.90
C CYS A 71 1.97 7.48 7.83
N GLY A 72 1.36 7.31 6.65
CA GLY A 72 -0.09 7.42 6.46
C GLY A 72 -0.64 8.80 6.13
N PHE A 73 0.16 9.87 6.17
CA PHE A 73 -0.35 11.21 5.90
C PHE A 73 -0.99 11.38 4.52
N CYS A 74 -0.52 10.65 3.51
CA CYS A 74 -1.13 10.67 2.18
C CYS A 74 -2.53 10.04 2.14
N VAL A 75 -2.79 9.05 3.02
CA VAL A 75 -4.09 8.42 3.19
C VAL A 75 -5.01 9.39 3.95
N ASP A 76 -4.54 9.92 5.08
CA ASP A 76 -5.33 10.81 5.94
C ASP A 76 -5.74 12.12 5.26
N ILE A 77 -4.85 12.70 4.43
CA ILE A 77 -5.15 13.97 3.74
C ILE A 77 -6.06 13.79 2.51
N CYS A 78 -6.28 12.56 2.04
CA CYS A 78 -6.96 12.33 0.77
C CYS A 78 -8.47 12.65 0.89
N PRO A 79 -8.97 13.71 0.25
CA PRO A 79 -10.36 14.16 0.46
C PRO A 79 -11.40 13.18 -0.11
N THR A 80 -10.99 12.31 -1.03
CA THR A 80 -11.83 11.34 -1.72
C THR A 80 -11.58 9.90 -1.28
N ASN A 81 -10.72 9.67 -0.28
CA ASN A 81 -10.29 8.34 0.16
C ASN A 81 -9.77 7.45 -0.97
N SER A 82 -9.12 8.05 -1.98
CA SER A 82 -8.53 7.33 -3.12
C SER A 82 -7.23 6.62 -2.81
N LEU A 83 -6.62 6.91 -1.65
CA LEU A 83 -5.47 6.20 -1.13
C LEU A 83 -5.89 5.47 0.14
N LYS A 84 -5.54 4.18 0.25
CA LYS A 84 -5.88 3.34 1.42
C LYS A 84 -4.71 2.44 1.75
N PHE A 85 -4.63 2.02 3.01
CA PHE A 85 -3.68 0.98 3.38
C PHE A 85 -4.25 -0.40 3.09
N SER A 86 -3.43 -1.25 2.48
CA SER A 86 -3.64 -2.70 2.43
C SER A 86 -3.04 -3.38 3.66
N LYS A 87 -3.33 -4.68 3.80
CA LYS A 87 -2.65 -5.58 4.76
C LYS A 87 -1.42 -6.26 4.16
N VAL A 88 -0.97 -5.85 2.97
CA VAL A 88 0.23 -6.41 2.33
C VAL A 88 1.45 -5.70 2.89
N HIS A 89 2.48 -6.44 3.29
CA HIS A 89 3.69 -5.86 3.92
C HIS A 89 4.99 -6.56 3.52
N ASP A 90 4.89 -7.74 2.91
CA ASP A 90 5.97 -8.68 2.63
C ASP A 90 6.41 -8.63 1.16
N ILE A 91 6.51 -7.42 0.62
CA ILE A 91 6.88 -7.19 -0.78
C ILE A 91 8.35 -6.84 -0.85
N ALA A 92 9.08 -7.64 -1.61
CA ALA A 92 10.47 -7.40 -1.93
C ALA A 92 10.60 -7.18 -3.44
N TYR A 93 11.48 -6.24 -3.80
CA TYR A 93 11.86 -5.99 -5.18
C TYR A 93 13.33 -6.36 -5.37
N TYR A 94 13.68 -6.81 -6.57
CA TYR A 94 15.05 -7.22 -6.88
C TYR A 94 15.95 -6.03 -7.21
N THR A 95 15.36 -4.95 -7.72
CA THR A 95 16.10 -3.75 -8.12
C THR A 95 15.50 -2.49 -7.51
N TYR A 96 16.30 -1.43 -7.44
CA TYR A 96 15.85 -0.14 -6.92
C TYR A 96 14.71 0.45 -7.77
N ASP A 97 14.80 0.35 -9.10
CA ASP A 97 13.84 0.95 -10.02
C ASP A 97 12.43 0.34 -9.90
N GLU A 98 12.34 -0.92 -9.51
CA GLU A 98 11.07 -1.61 -9.27
C GLU A 98 10.28 -1.04 -8.08
N HIS A 99 10.93 -0.34 -7.16
CA HIS A 99 10.26 0.35 -6.05
C HIS A 99 9.49 1.59 -6.51
N VAL A 100 9.80 2.11 -7.71
CA VAL A 100 9.16 3.29 -8.28
C VAL A 100 7.94 2.85 -9.09
N LEU A 101 6.77 3.04 -8.51
CA LEU A 101 5.50 2.79 -9.17
C LEU A 101 4.98 4.09 -9.81
N PRO A 102 5.00 4.21 -11.15
CA PRO A 102 4.28 5.26 -11.85
C PRO A 102 2.76 5.12 -11.61
N PRO A 103 1.95 6.14 -11.93
CA PRO A 103 0.53 6.17 -11.59
C PRO A 103 -0.25 4.93 -12.01
N GLU A 104 0.00 4.42 -13.20
CA GLU A 104 -0.70 3.27 -13.77
C GLU A 104 -0.41 2.00 -12.96
N LYS A 105 0.88 1.71 -12.70
CA LYS A 105 1.30 0.59 -11.84
C LYS A 105 0.86 0.76 -10.39
N PHE A 106 0.83 1.99 -9.89
CA PHE A 106 0.36 2.26 -8.54
C PHE A 106 -1.13 1.91 -8.39
N ALA A 107 -1.94 2.16 -9.43
CA ALA A 107 -3.36 1.85 -9.44
C ALA A 107 -3.68 0.36 -9.66
N GLU A 108 -2.77 -0.41 -10.26
CA GLU A 108 -2.90 -1.88 -10.31
C GLU A 108 -2.90 -2.50 -8.91
N GLY A 109 -2.36 -1.78 -7.92
CA GLY A 109 -2.24 -2.23 -6.54
C GLY A 109 -1.17 -3.31 -6.38
N ILE A 110 -0.95 -3.71 -5.13
CA ILE A 110 0.03 -4.75 -4.79
C ILE A 110 -0.69 -5.94 -4.18
N LYS A 111 -0.44 -7.12 -4.72
CA LYS A 111 -1.02 -8.37 -4.25
C LYS A 111 -0.07 -9.04 -3.26
N PRO A 112 -0.58 -9.74 -2.24
CA PRO A 112 0.26 -10.51 -1.34
C PRO A 112 0.99 -11.60 -2.12
N MET A 113 2.27 -11.79 -1.81
CA MET A 113 3.12 -12.79 -2.47
C MET A 113 2.72 -14.22 -2.07
N TYR A 114 2.33 -14.40 -0.81
CA TYR A 114 1.97 -15.69 -0.24
C TYR A 114 0.48 -15.73 0.15
N LYS A 115 -0.11 -16.92 0.06
CA LYS A 115 -1.52 -17.19 0.39
C LYS A 115 -1.63 -18.35 1.38
N GLY A 116 -0.93 -18.22 2.50
CA GLY A 116 -0.98 -19.17 3.60
C GLY A 116 -2.30 -19.11 4.37
N ARG A 117 -2.49 -20.10 5.25
CA ARG A 117 -3.61 -20.15 6.20
C ARG A 117 -3.49 -18.99 7.17
N LYS A 118 -4.56 -18.21 7.31
CA LYS A 118 -4.60 -17.10 8.24
C LYS A 118 -4.66 -17.59 9.68
N VAL A 119 -3.81 -17.02 10.53
CA VAL A 119 -3.80 -17.26 11.97
C VAL A 119 -3.78 -15.95 12.74
N ARG A 120 -4.34 -15.92 13.95
CA ARG A 120 -4.36 -14.72 14.81
C ARG A 120 -3.72 -15.02 16.16
N ALA A 121 -2.93 -14.07 16.65
CA ALA A 121 -2.37 -14.13 18.00
C ALA A 121 -3.48 -13.95 19.05
N ILE A 122 -3.57 -14.87 20.00
CA ILE A 122 -4.48 -14.86 21.14
C ILE A 122 -3.62 -15.00 22.40
N LEU A 123 -3.97 -14.24 23.44
CA LEU A 123 -3.28 -14.33 24.73
C LEU A 123 -3.87 -15.49 25.55
N ASP A 124 -3.06 -16.52 25.83
CA ASP A 124 -3.35 -17.60 26.77
C ASP A 124 -2.63 -17.30 28.09
N GLU A 125 -3.38 -17.16 29.18
CA GLU A 125 -2.84 -16.78 30.49
C GLU A 125 -1.83 -17.79 31.07
N ARG A 126 -1.84 -19.04 30.61
CA ARG A 126 -0.95 -20.11 31.08
C ARG A 126 0.26 -20.32 30.17
N ARG A 127 0.08 -20.10 28.86
CA ARG A 127 1.07 -20.46 27.82
C ARG A 127 1.64 -19.23 27.10
N GLY A 128 1.18 -18.03 27.43
CA GLY A 128 1.54 -16.80 26.73
C GLY A 128 0.76 -16.65 25.43
N ILE A 129 1.36 -16.04 24.42
CA ILE A 129 0.69 -15.89 23.12
C ILE A 129 0.53 -17.29 22.48
N LYS A 130 -0.64 -17.57 21.88
CA LYS A 130 -0.99 -18.74 21.02
C LYS A 130 -1.51 -18.24 19.66
N TYR A 131 -1.19 -18.92 18.56
CA TYR A 131 -1.80 -18.64 17.25
C TYR A 131 -2.95 -19.62 17.01
N GLU A 132 -4.10 -19.11 16.59
CA GLU A 132 -5.26 -19.92 16.20
C GLU A 132 -5.71 -19.56 14.78
N PRO A 133 -6.20 -20.52 13.98
CA PRO A 133 -6.73 -20.23 12.65
C PRO A 133 -7.85 -19.18 12.68
N VAL A 134 -7.87 -18.32 11.67
CA VAL A 134 -8.98 -17.41 11.40
C VAL A 134 -9.81 -18.04 10.30
N ASP A 135 -10.95 -18.61 10.67
CA ASP A 135 -11.93 -19.16 9.73
C ASP A 135 -12.55 -18.07 8.84
#